data_AF-A0A5D4T6K0-F1
#
_entry.id   AF-A0A5D4T6K0-F1
#
_cell.length_a   1.000
_cell.length_b   1.000
_cell.length_c   1.000
_cell.angle_alpha   90.00
_cell.angle_beta   90.00
_cell.angle_gamma   90.00
#
_symmetry.space_group_name_H-M   'P 1'
#
loop_
_entity.id
_entity.type
_entity.pdbx_description
1 polymer ?
#
loop_
_entity_poly.entity_id
_entity_poly.type
_entity_poly.pdbx_seq_one_letter_code
_entity_poly.pdbx_strand_id
1 'polypeptide(L)' 'MKRKHSSHIHILLDKIEVMSIMSCSGIFTGENMQANWRSYQKANMGFGLIAGVDNHSESNINIVHDPDIVDMPIQDSSK' A
#
# COMPACT_ATOMS: atom_id res chain seq x y z
N MET A 1 37.86 12.37 26.71
CA MET A 1 36.92 11.26 27.01
C MET A 1 36.07 10.97 25.78
N LYS A 2 36.22 9.81 25.13
CA LYS A 2 35.36 9.40 24.01
C LYS A 2 34.33 8.40 24.54
N ARG A 3 33.03 8.75 24.48
CA ARG A 3 31.95 7.81 24.81
C ARG A 3 31.87 6.76 23.70
N LYS A 4 32.16 5.51 24.04
CA LYS A 4 32.00 4.34 23.17
C LYS A 4 30.56 3.87 23.32
N HIS A 5 29.67 4.33 22.44
CA HIS A 5 28.35 3.73 22.31
C HIS A 5 28.44 2.66 21.22
N SER A 6 28.51 1.40 21.63
CA SER A 6 28.18 0.29 20.75
C SER A 6 26.90 -0.33 21.31
N SER A 7 25.76 0.17 20.84
CA SER A 7 24.50 -0.56 20.98
C SER A 7 24.47 -1.56 19.82
N HIS A 8 24.91 -2.79 20.07
CA HIS A 8 24.64 -3.88 19.15
C HIS A 8 23.13 -4.12 19.12
N ILE A 9 22.48 -3.58 18.09
CA ILE A 9 21.07 -3.86 17.83
C ILE A 9 21.02 -5.31 17.33
N HIS A 10 20.45 -6.19 18.16
CA HIS A 10 20.30 -7.60 17.85
C HIS A 10 18.81 -7.91 17.80
N ILE A 11 18.31 -8.22 16.60
CA ILE A 11 16.91 -8.52 16.35
C ILE A 11 16.83 -9.98 15.89
N LEU A 12 16.23 -10.83 16.72
CA LEU A 12 15.89 -12.20 16.37
C LEU A 12 14.38 -12.28 16.20
N LEU A 13 13.95 -12.69 15.01
CA LEU A 13 12.56 -12.94 14.69
C LEU A 13 12.43 -14.43 14.43
N ASP A 14 11.64 -15.11 15.26
CA ASP A 14 11.33 -16.53 15.09
C ASP A 14 10.49 -16.76 13.82
N LYS A 15 9.50 -15.88 13.57
CA LYS A 15 8.68 -15.89 12.36
C LYS A 15 8.10 -14.49 12.10
N ILE A 16 8.14 -14.04 10.84
CA ILE A 16 7.24 -12.99 10.33
C ILE A 16 6.32 -13.66 9.32
N GLU A 17 5.02 -13.64 9.57
CA GLU A 17 4.02 -14.20 8.65
C GLU A 17 3.08 -13.13 8.17
N VAL A 18 2.98 -13.04 6.84
CA VAL A 18 2.26 -11.99 6.15
C VAL A 18 1.33 -12.69 5.19
N MET A 19 0.06 -12.74 5.54
CA MET A 19 -0.95 -13.43 4.74
C MET A 19 -1.49 -12.55 3.61
N SER A 20 -1.43 -11.22 3.78
CA SER A 20 -1.75 -10.27 2.72
C SER A 20 -1.16 -8.90 3.06
N ILE A 21 -0.72 -8.19 2.02
CA ILE A 21 -0.45 -6.75 2.02
C ILE A 21 -1.10 -6.17 0.77
N MET A 22 -1.55 -4.93 0.86
CA MET A 22 -2.24 -4.24 -0.24
C MET A 22 -1.44 -3.03 -0.73
N SER A 23 -1.98 -2.26 -1.67
CA SER A 23 -1.32 -1.09 -2.25
C SER A 23 -0.72 -0.19 -1.16
N CYS A 24 0.49 0.33 -1.43
CA CYS A 24 1.22 1.23 -0.52
C CYS A 24 1.61 0.62 0.83
N SER A 25 1.90 -0.69 0.85
CA SER A 25 2.32 -1.38 2.07
C SER A 25 3.81 -1.72 2.06
N GLY A 26 4.38 -1.94 3.24
CA GLY A 26 5.72 -2.47 3.41
C GLY A 26 5.92 -2.97 4.82
N ILE A 27 6.90 -3.86 5.00
CA ILE A 27 7.26 -4.42 6.31
C ILE A 27 8.73 -4.13 6.52
N PHE A 28 9.03 -3.42 7.60
CA PHE A 28 10.35 -2.89 7.89
C PHE A 28 10.79 -3.31 9.29
N THR A 29 12.05 -3.71 9.42
CA THR A 29 12.67 -4.12 10.67
C THR A 29 14.12 -3.63 10.70
N GLY A 30 14.66 -3.39 11.90
CA GLY A 30 15.98 -2.78 12.08
C GLY A 30 15.93 -1.26 12.19
N GLU A 31 17.07 -0.63 11.95
CA GLU A 31 17.17 0.82 11.79
C GLU A 31 16.72 1.17 10.36
N ASN A 32 15.63 1.92 10.22
CA ASN A 32 15.05 2.24 8.93
C ASN A 32 14.47 3.65 8.86
N MET A 33 14.64 4.30 7.70
CA MET A 33 14.04 5.59 7.37
C MET A 33 13.24 5.46 6.07
N GLN A 34 11.93 5.67 6.12
CA GLN A 34 11.03 5.69 4.97
C GLN A 34 10.56 7.12 4.71
N ALA A 35 11.41 7.91 4.04
CA ALA A 35 11.06 9.26 3.64
C ALA A 35 10.39 9.28 2.26
N ASN A 36 9.58 10.31 2.02
CA ASN A 36 8.99 10.63 0.70
C ASN A 36 8.10 9.53 0.09
N TRP A 37 7.44 8.74 0.93
CA TRP A 37 6.42 7.79 0.47
C TRP A 37 5.23 8.52 -0.10
N ARG A 38 4.91 8.25 -1.36
CA ARG A 38 3.71 8.73 -2.02
C ARG A 38 3.10 7.62 -2.83
N SER A 39 1.78 7.56 -2.82
CA SER A 39 1.02 6.74 -3.73
C SER A 39 -0.26 7.46 -4.05
N TYR A 40 -0.64 7.38 -5.32
CA TYR A 40 -1.86 7.96 -5.84
C TYR A 40 -2.54 6.86 -6.62
N GLN A 41 -3.81 6.64 -6.32
CA GLN A 41 -4.61 5.66 -7.02
C GLN A 41 -5.93 6.31 -7.34
N LYS A 42 -6.31 6.22 -8.61
CA LYS A 42 -7.70 6.35 -8.99
C LYS A 42 -8.22 5.01 -9.46
N ALA A 43 -9.43 4.70 -9.06
CA ALA A 43 -10.10 3.47 -9.43
C ALA A 43 -11.53 3.79 -9.86
N ASN A 44 -11.85 3.38 -11.08
CA ASN A 44 -13.17 3.49 -11.69
C ASN A 44 -13.70 2.07 -11.85
N MET A 45 -14.24 1.50 -10.78
CA MET A 45 -14.71 0.11 -10.79
C MET A 45 -16.22 0.07 -10.90
N GLY A 46 -16.72 -0.56 -11.97
CA GLY A 46 -18.15 -0.76 -12.16
C GLY A 46 -18.69 -1.85 -11.27
N PHE A 47 -17.97 -2.97 -11.22
CA PHE A 47 -18.39 -4.15 -10.46
C PHE A 47 -17.53 -4.41 -9.22
N GLY A 48 -16.26 -4.03 -9.27
CA GLY A 48 -15.33 -4.24 -8.16
C GLY A 48 -14.83 -5.68 -8.06
N LEU A 49 -14.49 -6.10 -6.85
CA LEU A 49 -13.85 -7.38 -6.55
C LEU A 49 -14.85 -8.36 -5.94
N ILE A 50 -14.88 -9.58 -6.50
CA ILE A 50 -15.42 -10.77 -5.83
C ILE A 50 -14.23 -11.63 -5.40
N ALA A 51 -14.11 -11.92 -4.11
CA ALA A 51 -13.01 -12.73 -3.58
C ALA A 51 -13.49 -13.60 -2.42
N GLY A 52 -12.86 -14.77 -2.24
CA GLY A 52 -13.28 -15.80 -1.29
C GLY A 52 -13.73 -17.09 -1.97
N VAL A 53 -14.32 -18.00 -1.18
CA VAL A 53 -14.83 -19.29 -1.67
C VAL A 53 -16.34 -19.21 -1.79
N ASP A 54 -16.90 -19.88 -2.81
CA ASP A 54 -18.36 -19.96 -3.06
C ASP A 54 -19.03 -18.61 -3.38
N ASN A 55 -18.37 -17.80 -4.21
CA ASN A 55 -18.94 -16.56 -4.68
C ASN A 55 -19.74 -16.76 -5.98
N HIS A 56 -20.97 -16.28 -5.99
CA HIS A 56 -21.85 -16.28 -7.15
C HIS A 56 -22.29 -14.85 -7.45
N SER A 57 -22.28 -14.48 -8.72
CA SER A 57 -22.86 -13.22 -9.15
C SER A 57 -23.47 -13.37 -10.53
N GLU A 58 -24.74 -12.98 -10.62
CA GLU A 58 -25.55 -13.19 -11.82
C GLU A 58 -26.29 -11.91 -12.18
N SER A 59 -26.51 -11.71 -13.49
CA SER A 59 -27.28 -10.59 -14.06
C SER A 59 -26.77 -9.19 -13.71
N ASN A 60 -25.46 -9.02 -13.48
CA ASN A 60 -24.90 -7.69 -13.21
C ASN A 60 -24.74 -6.88 -14.50
N ILE A 61 -25.28 -5.67 -14.50
CA ILE A 61 -25.00 -4.64 -15.50
C ILE A 61 -24.34 -3.48 -14.78
N ASN A 62 -23.12 -3.14 -15.18
CA ASN A 62 -22.35 -2.07 -14.56
C ASN A 62 -21.96 -1.05 -15.62
N ILE A 63 -22.19 0.22 -15.35
CA ILE A 63 -21.79 1.33 -16.19
C ILE A 63 -20.90 2.24 -15.34
N VAL A 64 -19.66 2.43 -15.77
CA VAL A 64 -18.79 3.47 -15.22
C VAL A 64 -18.70 4.56 -16.26
N HIS A 65 -19.29 5.70 -15.96
CA HIS A 65 -19.27 6.87 -16.81
C HIS A 65 -18.58 8.00 -16.07
N ASP A 66 -17.38 8.33 -16.53
CA ASP A 66 -16.53 9.36 -15.92
C ASP A 66 -16.07 10.35 -17.00
N PRO A 67 -16.90 11.37 -17.29
CA PRO A 67 -16.68 12.30 -18.40
C PRO A 67 -15.93 13.55 -17.92
N ASP A 68 -14.81 13.37 -17.21
CA ASP A 68 -13.97 14.49 -16.80
C ASP A 68 -13.01 14.93 -17.92
N ILE A 69 -12.63 16.22 -17.90
CA ILE A 69 -11.64 16.77 -18.84
C ILE A 69 -10.21 16.51 -18.33
N VAL A 70 -10.03 16.51 -17.01
CA VAL A 70 -8.76 16.19 -16.35
C VAL A 70 -9.07 15.28 -15.17
N ASP A 71 -8.47 14.11 -15.21
CA ASP A 71 -8.59 13.09 -14.19
C ASP A 71 -7.33 13.01 -13.32
N MET A 72 -7.52 12.92 -12.00
CA MET A 72 -6.48 12.80 -10.96
C MET A 72 -5.21 13.63 -11.22
N PRO A 73 -5.26 14.98 -11.24
CA PRO A 73 -4.05 15.78 -11.32
C PRO A 73 -3.23 15.61 -10.03
N ILE A 74 -2.04 15.03 -10.14
CA ILE A 74 -1.11 14.87 -9.03
C ILE A 74 -0.11 16.01 -9.06
N GLN A 75 -0.12 16.84 -8.02
CA GLN A 75 0.90 17.87 -7.82
C GLN A 75 1.92 17.40 -6.80
N ASP A 76 3.18 17.30 -7.21
CA ASP A 76 4.29 17.14 -6.28
C ASP A 76 4.72 18.52 -5.75
N SER A 77 4.75 18.67 -4.43
CA SER A 77 5.23 19.88 -3.74
C SER A 77 6.40 19.61 -2.80
N SER A 78 7.10 18.47 -2.92
CA SER A 78 8.41 18.35 -2.25
C SER A 78 9.34 19.41 -2.80
N LYS A 79 9.69 20.35 -1.93
CA LYS A 79 10.87 21.20 -2.08
C LYS A 79 12.14 20.39 -1.94
#